data_AF-A0A951XP34-F1
#
_entry.id   AF-A0A951XP34-F1
#
_cell.length_a   1.000
_cell.length_b   1.000
_cell.length_c   1.000
_cell.angle_alpha   90.00
_cell.angle_beta   90.00
_cell.angle_gamma   90.00
#
_symmetry.space_group_name_H-M   'P 1'
#
loop_
_entity.id
_entity.type
_entity.pdbx_description
1 polymer ?
#
loop_
_entity_poly.entity_id
_entity_poly.type
_entity_poly.pdbx_seq_one_letter_code
_entity_poly.pdbx_strand_id
1 'polypeptide(L)'
;MSDAPDRDRDGDGGEELKPPPGAQRPKVPVRKEAARRRFIRSTALACGVVGLSLAGWIPTARAYKPRLRPPGALEEKDFLASCIKCGQCVQVCPVQAIKLGDIDEGFGIGVPYIAARDQACDFSCDAVQCILACPTGALTYRKPDFAEVRDGMQMAHDPVLKAKANDPEPTLNLKERIGVARLARPEICLAVLGQGFKGQARGAAFKGTLRYMSVDRWKPVPVREQPYDRAVCDLCVTECPIQDAIRLEEFVGPDGATRHRPVVLEQCVGCGVCEMICPVEPAAIVIDERQEWEGV
;
A
#
# COMPACT_ATOMS: atom_id res chain seq x y z
N MET A 1 -56.28 19.33 83.41
CA MET A 1 -56.00 18.41 84.54
C MET A 1 -55.04 17.37 84.00
N SER A 2 -53.80 17.21 84.43
CA SER A 2 -53.01 17.85 85.48
C SER A 2 -51.55 17.51 85.22
N ASP A 3 -50.69 18.34 85.79
CA ASP A 3 -49.23 18.36 85.83
C ASP A 3 -48.46 17.04 86.08
N ALA A 4 -47.29 16.97 85.42
CA ALA A 4 -45.93 16.68 85.95
C ALA A 4 -45.58 15.23 86.43
N PRO A 5 -44.30 14.91 86.75
CA PRO A 5 -43.01 15.41 86.23
C PRO A 5 -41.95 14.30 85.95
N ASP A 6 -40.83 14.80 85.43
CA ASP A 6 -39.43 14.33 85.37
C ASP A 6 -38.87 13.51 86.56
N ARG A 7 -37.92 12.60 86.28
CA ARG A 7 -36.75 12.23 87.13
C ARG A 7 -35.90 11.09 86.53
N ASP A 8 -34.71 11.47 86.06
CA ASP A 8 -33.37 10.97 86.40
C ASP A 8 -33.12 9.48 86.81
N ARG A 9 -32.06 8.96 86.15
CA ARG A 9 -30.85 8.31 86.71
C ARG A 9 -30.64 6.78 86.66
N ASP A 10 -29.40 6.50 86.23
CA ASP A 10 -28.46 5.45 86.63
C ASP A 10 -28.63 4.01 86.12
N GLY A 11 -27.88 3.73 85.06
CA GLY A 11 -26.74 2.80 85.04
C GLY A 11 -26.76 1.51 85.86
N ASP A 12 -26.54 0.39 85.15
CA ASP A 12 -25.47 -0.61 85.36
C ASP A 12 -25.94 -2.08 85.21
N GLY A 13 -25.08 -2.89 84.57
CA GLY A 13 -25.02 -4.37 84.60
C GLY A 13 -26.17 -5.12 83.92
N GLY A 14 -26.02 -5.81 82.78
CA GLY A 14 -24.86 -6.49 82.23
C GLY A 14 -24.86 -7.98 82.62
N GLU A 15 -25.46 -8.85 81.79
CA GLU A 15 -24.94 -10.21 81.59
C GLU A 15 -25.30 -10.73 80.19
N GLU A 16 -24.27 -10.77 79.34
CA GLU A 16 -24.30 -11.10 77.92
C GLU A 16 -23.81 -12.53 77.71
N LEU A 17 -24.53 -13.30 76.88
CA LEU A 17 -24.24 -14.70 76.60
C LEU A 17 -23.13 -14.85 75.54
N LYS A 18 -21.94 -15.26 76.01
CA LYS A 18 -20.86 -16.08 75.39
C LYS A 18 -20.72 -16.16 73.85
N PRO A 19 -19.47 -16.00 73.35
CA PRO A 19 -18.92 -16.91 72.34
C PRO A 19 -17.54 -17.49 72.73
N PRO A 20 -17.13 -18.65 72.16
CA PRO A 20 -15.87 -19.31 72.48
C PRO A 20 -14.67 -18.56 71.87
N PRO A 21 -13.44 -18.74 72.42
CA PRO A 21 -12.25 -18.09 71.89
C PRO A 21 -11.84 -18.75 70.59
N GLY A 22 -12.25 -18.14 69.47
CA GLY A 22 -11.72 -18.43 68.15
C GLY A 22 -10.40 -17.71 67.92
N ALA A 23 -9.37 -18.46 67.55
CA ALA A 23 -8.07 -17.96 67.12
C ALA A 23 -8.21 -16.83 66.09
N GLN A 24 -7.77 -15.62 66.43
CA GLN A 24 -7.70 -14.51 65.47
C GLN A 24 -6.59 -14.79 64.45
N ARG A 25 -6.98 -15.14 63.22
CA ARG A 25 -6.05 -15.14 62.08
C ARG A 25 -5.66 -13.69 61.74
N PRO A 26 -4.39 -13.39 61.45
CA PRO A 26 -3.96 -12.04 61.12
C PRO A 26 -4.64 -11.59 59.82
N LYS A 27 -5.49 -10.56 59.88
CA LYS A 27 -6.06 -9.91 58.71
C LYS A 27 -4.96 -9.09 58.04
N VAL A 28 -4.35 -9.63 56.99
CA VAL A 28 -3.52 -8.82 56.07
C VAL A 28 -4.41 -7.65 55.60
N PRO A 29 -3.94 -6.39 55.63
CA PRO A 29 -4.80 -5.27 55.30
C PRO A 29 -5.22 -5.39 53.84
N VAL A 30 -6.53 -5.49 53.62
CA VAL A 30 -7.20 -5.73 52.32
C VAL A 30 -6.62 -4.86 51.18
N ARG A 31 -6.14 -3.66 51.51
CA ARG A 31 -5.47 -2.72 50.59
C ARG A 31 -4.11 -3.22 50.06
N LYS A 32 -3.28 -3.88 50.88
CA LYS A 32 -2.00 -4.47 50.44
C LYS A 32 -2.22 -5.68 49.54
N GLU A 33 -3.23 -6.49 49.84
CA GLU A 33 -3.56 -7.67 49.03
C GLU A 33 -4.15 -7.29 47.67
N ALA A 34 -5.02 -6.27 47.63
CA ALA A 34 -5.54 -5.71 46.39
C ALA A 34 -4.43 -5.08 45.53
N ALA A 35 -3.49 -4.34 46.14
CA ALA A 35 -2.35 -3.75 45.44
C ALA A 35 -1.41 -4.82 44.86
N ARG A 36 -1.12 -5.89 45.61
CA ARG A 36 -0.31 -7.02 45.13
C ARG A 36 -0.98 -7.76 43.98
N ARG A 37 -2.30 -8.02 44.08
CA ARG A 37 -3.08 -8.64 43.00
C ARG A 37 -3.11 -7.77 41.74
N ARG A 38 -3.25 -6.45 41.91
CA ARG A 38 -3.20 -5.49 40.79
C ARG A 38 -1.83 -5.52 40.14
N PHE A 39 -0.75 -5.46 40.92
CA PHE A 39 0.63 -5.53 40.43
C PHE A 39 0.91 -6.81 39.64
N ILE A 40 0.60 -7.98 40.21
CA ILE A 40 0.79 -9.28 39.54
C ILE A 40 0.00 -9.36 38.24
N ARG A 41 -1.27 -8.90 38.25
CA ARG A 41 -2.09 -8.88 37.02
C ARG A 41 -1.49 -7.97 35.97
N SER A 42 -1.07 -6.75 36.32
CA SER A 42 -0.44 -5.83 35.37
C SER A 42 0.90 -6.35 34.83
N THR A 43 1.73 -6.97 35.67
CA THR A 43 3.00 -7.55 35.22
C THR A 43 2.76 -8.77 34.32
N ALA A 44 1.83 -9.65 34.66
CA ALA A 44 1.48 -10.79 33.81
C ALA A 44 0.91 -10.34 32.45
N LEU A 45 0.08 -9.29 32.43
CA LEU A 45 -0.44 -8.72 31.19
C LEU A 45 0.68 -8.07 30.36
N ALA A 46 1.57 -7.29 30.98
CA ALA A 46 2.69 -6.67 30.30
C ALA A 46 3.67 -7.70 29.72
N CYS A 47 4.05 -8.71 30.51
CA CYS A 47 4.89 -9.82 30.05
C CYS A 47 4.20 -10.66 28.97
N GLY A 48 2.89 -10.87 29.08
CA GLY A 48 2.10 -11.56 28.06
C GLY A 48 2.11 -10.81 26.72
N VAL A 49 1.84 -9.50 26.73
CA VAL A 49 1.87 -8.66 25.52
C VAL A 49 3.27 -8.61 24.91
N VAL A 50 4.30 -8.33 25.72
CA VAL A 50 5.70 -8.28 25.23
C VAL A 50 6.16 -9.65 24.71
N GLY A 51 5.83 -10.73 25.41
CA GLY A 51 6.15 -12.09 25.00
C GLY A 51 5.48 -12.49 23.67
N LEU A 52 4.20 -12.15 23.50
CA LEU A 52 3.46 -12.39 22.24
C LEU A 52 4.01 -11.55 21.09
N SER A 53 4.42 -10.30 21.34
CA SER A 53 5.08 -9.45 20.34
C SER A 53 6.44 -10.01 19.91
N LEU A 54 7.30 -10.39 20.87
CA LEU A 54 8.63 -10.95 20.57
C LEU A 54 8.54 -12.32 19.89
N ALA A 55 7.51 -13.11 20.19
CA ALA A 55 7.22 -14.37 19.51
C ALA A 55 6.68 -14.18 18.08
N GLY A 56 6.47 -12.94 17.62
CA GLY A 56 5.98 -12.61 16.28
C GLY A 56 4.47 -12.82 16.10
N TRP A 57 3.73 -13.05 17.17
CA TRP A 57 2.28 -13.25 17.14
C TRP A 57 1.52 -11.92 17.16
N ILE A 58 2.17 -10.85 17.61
CA ILE A 58 1.69 -9.48 17.42
C ILE A 58 2.60 -8.85 16.34
N PRO A 59 2.05 -8.44 15.19
CA PRO A 59 2.84 -7.91 14.07
C PRO A 59 3.26 -6.46 14.35
N THR A 60 4.00 -6.22 15.43
CA THR A 60 4.54 -4.88 15.75
C THR A 60 5.72 -4.50 14.86
N ALA A 61 6.39 -5.48 14.25
CA ALA A 61 7.67 -5.30 13.54
C ALA A 61 7.64 -5.76 12.07
N ARG A 62 6.49 -6.12 11.50
CA ARG A 62 6.42 -6.47 10.07
C ARG A 62 6.53 -5.20 9.22
N ALA A 63 7.79 -4.92 8.88
CA ALA A 63 8.35 -4.20 7.75
C ALA A 63 7.42 -3.21 7.05
N TYR A 64 7.78 -1.93 7.14
CA TYR A 64 7.41 -0.93 6.16
C TYR A 64 7.77 -1.46 4.76
N LYS A 65 6.81 -2.08 4.07
CA LYS A 65 6.97 -2.48 2.68
C LYS A 65 6.77 -1.21 1.85
N PRO A 66 7.71 -0.86 0.96
CA PRO A 66 7.46 0.15 -0.05
C PRO A 66 6.15 -0.21 -0.77
N ARG A 67 5.30 0.79 -0.98
CA ARG A 67 4.02 0.62 -1.66
C ARG A 67 3.90 1.69 -2.73
N LEU A 68 3.51 1.28 -3.92
CA LEU A 68 3.24 2.20 -5.00
C LEU A 68 1.97 2.98 -4.63
N ARG A 69 2.09 4.30 -4.50
CA ARG A 69 0.94 5.14 -4.16
C ARG A 69 0.15 5.48 -5.43
N PRO A 70 -1.15 5.76 -5.31
CA PRO A 70 -1.93 6.24 -6.44
C PRO A 70 -1.33 7.53 -7.03
N PRO A 71 -1.62 7.82 -8.31
CA PRO A 71 -1.28 9.09 -8.94
C PRO A 71 -1.64 10.32 -8.11
N GLY A 72 -0.70 11.27 -8.07
CA GLY A 72 -0.83 12.53 -7.35
C GLY A 72 -0.61 12.45 -5.84
N ALA A 73 -0.16 11.30 -5.30
CA ALA A 73 0.09 11.19 -3.88
C ALA A 73 1.14 12.20 -3.37
N LEU A 74 0.86 12.78 -2.21
CA LEU A 74 1.87 13.52 -1.44
C LEU A 74 3.05 12.59 -1.06
N GLU A 75 4.16 13.17 -0.60
CA GLU A 75 5.23 12.37 -0.02
C GLU A 75 4.73 11.58 1.19
N GLU A 76 5.34 10.42 1.47
CA GLU A 76 4.71 9.40 2.33
C GLU A 76 4.18 9.99 3.64
N LYS A 77 5.00 10.79 4.31
CA LYS A 77 4.67 11.35 5.61
C LYS A 77 3.42 12.23 5.53
N ASP A 78 3.37 13.12 4.54
CA ASP A 78 2.25 14.05 4.34
C ASP A 78 1.03 13.32 3.79
N PHE A 79 1.24 12.31 2.95
CA PHE A 79 0.20 11.44 2.46
C PHE A 79 -0.49 10.67 3.58
N LEU A 80 0.28 10.04 4.47
CA LEU A 80 -0.24 9.32 5.63
C LEU A 80 -0.93 10.24 6.63
N ALA A 81 -0.45 11.49 6.78
CA ALA A 81 -1.08 12.49 7.62
C ALA A 81 -2.40 13.02 7.04
N SER A 82 -2.50 13.14 5.72
CA SER A 82 -3.65 13.74 5.03
C SER A 82 -4.71 12.71 4.60
N CYS A 83 -4.33 11.44 4.43
CA CYS A 83 -5.24 10.40 3.97
C CYS A 83 -6.20 9.97 5.10
N ILE A 84 -7.48 10.29 4.95
CA ILE A 84 -8.55 9.85 5.88
C ILE A 84 -9.04 8.43 5.59
N LYS A 85 -8.40 7.70 4.66
CA LYS A 85 -8.72 6.29 4.37
C LYS A 85 -10.17 6.05 3.93
N CYS A 86 -10.77 7.02 3.23
CA CYS A 86 -12.18 6.96 2.81
C CYS A 86 -12.47 5.99 1.65
N GLY A 87 -11.45 5.52 0.93
CA GLY A 87 -11.60 4.57 -0.17
C GLY A 87 -12.21 5.13 -1.46
N GLN A 88 -12.49 6.44 -1.56
CA GLN A 88 -13.08 7.05 -2.76
C GLN A 88 -12.23 6.82 -4.02
N CYS A 89 -10.90 6.90 -3.88
CA CYS A 89 -9.97 6.60 -4.98
C CYS A 89 -10.08 5.16 -5.50
N VAL A 90 -10.43 4.19 -4.64
CA VAL A 90 -10.67 2.79 -5.03
C VAL A 90 -11.96 2.66 -5.82
N GLN A 91 -13.03 3.33 -5.37
CA GLN A 91 -14.35 3.27 -6.01
C GLN A 91 -14.36 3.86 -7.42
N VAL A 92 -13.60 4.93 -7.65
CA VAL A 92 -13.54 5.59 -8.96
C VAL A 92 -12.53 4.96 -9.92
N CYS A 93 -11.73 3.98 -9.50
CA CYS A 93 -10.71 3.38 -10.36
C CYS A 93 -11.35 2.34 -11.31
N PRO A 94 -11.45 2.60 -12.63
CA PRO A 94 -12.19 1.72 -13.54
C PRO A 94 -11.51 0.35 -13.76
N VAL A 95 -10.19 0.28 -13.63
CA VAL A 95 -9.41 -0.98 -13.70
C VAL A 95 -9.11 -1.58 -12.33
N GLN A 96 -9.65 -1.01 -11.24
CA GLN A 96 -9.46 -1.50 -9.87
C GLN A 96 -7.98 -1.70 -9.47
N ALA A 97 -7.09 -0.82 -9.95
CA ALA A 97 -5.65 -0.85 -9.65
C ALA A 97 -5.34 -0.49 -8.20
N ILE A 98 -6.19 0.33 -7.57
CA ILE A 98 -5.98 0.82 -6.21
C ILE A 98 -6.66 -0.13 -5.24
N LYS A 99 -5.90 -0.64 -4.27
CA LYS A 99 -6.36 -1.48 -3.16
C LYS A 99 -6.18 -0.73 -1.84
N LEU A 100 -6.98 -1.06 -0.83
CA LEU A 100 -6.75 -0.60 0.54
C LEU A 100 -5.90 -1.64 1.28
N GLY A 101 -4.99 -1.17 2.12
CA GLY A 101 -4.25 -2.09 2.97
C GLY A 101 -5.14 -2.82 3.96
N ASP A 102 -4.95 -4.13 4.09
CA ASP A 102 -5.73 -4.98 4.98
C ASP A 102 -5.12 -5.02 6.41
N ILE A 103 -5.86 -5.57 7.37
CA ILE A 103 -5.55 -5.61 8.80
C ILE A 103 -4.23 -6.30 9.13
N ASP A 104 -3.83 -7.27 8.31
CA ASP A 104 -2.59 -8.03 8.45
C ASP A 104 -1.37 -7.30 7.84
N GLU A 105 -1.59 -6.19 7.14
CA GLU A 105 -0.54 -5.43 6.48
C GLU A 105 0.02 -4.24 7.30
N GLY A 106 -0.28 -4.19 8.60
CA GLY A 106 0.39 -3.33 9.59
C GLY A 106 -0.03 -1.85 9.53
N PHE A 107 0.93 -0.93 9.52
CA PHE A 107 0.64 0.52 9.55
C PHE A 107 -0.07 1.05 8.29
N GLY A 108 -0.16 0.23 7.23
CA GLY A 108 -0.85 0.55 5.98
C GLY A 108 -2.35 0.29 5.96
N ILE A 109 -2.97 -0.13 7.07
CA ILE A 109 -4.41 -0.46 7.11
C ILE A 109 -5.25 0.71 6.61
N GLY A 110 -6.10 0.43 5.62
CA GLY A 110 -6.99 1.39 4.97
C GLY A 110 -6.27 2.43 4.09
N VAL A 111 -4.95 2.38 3.98
CA VAL A 111 -4.17 3.32 3.16
C VAL A 111 -4.13 2.79 1.73
N PRO A 112 -4.48 3.59 0.70
CA PRO A 112 -4.53 3.10 -0.66
C PRO A 112 -3.13 2.88 -1.25
N TYR A 113 -3.01 1.83 -2.05
CA TYR A 113 -1.79 1.45 -2.77
C TYR A 113 -2.10 0.71 -4.07
N ILE A 114 -1.11 0.57 -4.94
CA ILE A 114 -1.17 -0.20 -6.17
C ILE A 114 -0.21 -1.38 -6.05
N ALA A 115 -0.70 -2.58 -6.35
CA ALA A 115 0.13 -3.77 -6.53
C ALA A 115 0.33 -3.97 -8.04
N ALA A 116 1.37 -3.36 -8.61
CA ALA A 116 1.61 -3.31 -10.05
C ALA A 116 1.57 -4.70 -10.71
N ARG A 117 2.21 -5.69 -10.09
CA ARG A 117 2.21 -7.07 -10.57
C ARG A 117 0.82 -7.72 -10.57
N ASP A 118 -0.16 -7.25 -9.80
CA ASP A 118 -1.52 -7.81 -9.82
C ASP A 118 -2.45 -7.05 -10.76
N GLN A 119 -2.42 -5.72 -10.67
CA GLN A 119 -3.24 -4.81 -11.45
C GLN A 119 -2.56 -3.43 -11.44
N ALA A 120 -1.96 -3.06 -12.57
CA ALA A 120 -1.34 -1.75 -12.76
C ALA A 120 -2.39 -0.67 -13.07
N CYS A 121 -1.99 0.58 -12.85
CA CYS A 121 -2.72 1.74 -13.36
C CYS A 121 -2.40 1.90 -14.85
N ASP A 122 -3.42 1.85 -15.71
CA ASP A 122 -3.29 2.04 -17.16
C ASP A 122 -3.79 3.43 -17.62
N PHE A 123 -3.99 4.34 -16.66
CA PHE A 123 -4.53 5.69 -16.85
C PHE A 123 -5.86 5.73 -17.62
N SER A 124 -6.72 4.76 -17.32
CA SER A 124 -8.02 4.56 -17.97
C SER A 124 -9.10 5.57 -17.79
N CYS A 125 -8.95 6.38 -16.78
CA CYS A 125 -9.89 7.43 -16.47
C CYS A 125 -9.57 8.76 -17.15
N ASP A 126 -8.51 8.84 -17.99
CA ASP A 126 -7.96 9.98 -18.75
C ASP A 126 -7.60 11.25 -17.94
N ALA A 127 -8.31 11.53 -16.86
CA ALA A 127 -8.12 12.65 -15.95
C ALA A 127 -7.62 12.21 -14.57
N VAL A 128 -7.19 10.96 -14.39
CA VAL A 128 -6.68 10.51 -13.09
C VAL A 128 -7.74 10.71 -11.98
N GLN A 129 -8.93 10.15 -12.19
CA GLN A 129 -10.13 10.37 -11.36
C GLN A 129 -9.91 10.14 -9.85
N CYS A 130 -8.94 9.31 -9.46
CA CYS A 130 -8.57 9.14 -8.06
C CYS A 130 -8.14 10.44 -7.37
N ILE A 131 -7.51 11.36 -8.11
CA ILE A 131 -7.15 12.70 -7.62
C ILE A 131 -8.42 13.52 -7.37
N LEU A 132 -9.33 13.59 -8.35
CA LEU A 132 -10.60 14.34 -8.23
C LEU A 132 -11.48 13.83 -7.07
N ALA A 133 -11.47 12.52 -6.85
CA ALA A 133 -12.26 11.90 -5.80
C ALA A 133 -11.64 12.03 -4.39
N CYS A 134 -10.42 12.55 -4.27
CA CYS A 134 -9.74 12.67 -2.98
C CYS A 134 -10.20 13.93 -2.22
N PRO A 135 -10.99 13.80 -1.14
CA PRO A 135 -11.58 14.97 -0.47
C PRO A 135 -10.56 15.76 0.38
N THR A 136 -9.40 15.18 0.68
CA THR A 136 -8.41 15.78 1.59
C THR A 136 -7.19 16.37 0.88
N GLY A 137 -7.08 16.17 -0.45
CA GLY A 137 -5.88 16.55 -1.19
C GLY A 137 -4.65 15.65 -0.91
N ALA A 138 -4.83 14.49 -0.26
CA ALA A 138 -3.77 13.49 -0.15
C ALA A 138 -3.32 12.98 -1.53
N LEU A 139 -4.22 13.00 -2.51
CA LEU A 139 -3.92 12.90 -3.93
C LEU A 139 -4.22 14.27 -4.57
N THR A 140 -3.28 14.83 -5.32
CA THR A 140 -3.39 16.17 -5.94
C THR A 140 -2.70 16.20 -7.31
N TYR A 141 -3.21 17.03 -8.22
CA TYR A 141 -2.56 17.29 -9.51
C TYR A 141 -1.31 18.15 -9.37
N ARG A 142 -1.30 19.01 -8.35
CA ARG A 142 -0.21 19.94 -8.05
C ARG A 142 -0.03 19.97 -6.56
N LYS A 143 1.14 19.54 -6.09
CA LYS A 143 1.51 19.71 -4.68
C LYS A 143 1.60 21.21 -4.37
N PRO A 144 1.11 21.65 -3.19
CA PRO A 144 1.30 23.02 -2.77
C PRO A 144 2.79 23.30 -2.52
N ASP A 145 3.21 24.57 -2.61
CA ASP A 145 4.63 24.96 -2.54
C ASP A 145 5.34 24.52 -1.23
N PHE A 146 4.57 24.29 -0.16
CA PHE A 146 5.10 23.82 1.11
C PHE A 146 5.27 22.29 1.20
N ALA A 147 4.67 21.53 0.28
CA ALA A 147 4.77 20.09 0.26
C ALA A 147 6.01 19.68 -0.53
N GLU A 148 6.85 18.86 0.08
CA GLU A 148 8.09 18.42 -0.55
C GLU A 148 7.80 17.55 -1.78
N VAL A 149 8.61 17.75 -2.81
CA VAL A 149 8.73 16.83 -3.94
C VAL A 149 10.13 16.27 -3.86
N ARG A 150 10.25 14.95 -3.74
CA ARG A 150 11.56 14.30 -3.77
C ARG A 150 12.20 14.47 -5.14
N ASP A 151 13.53 14.56 -5.16
CA ASP A 151 14.33 14.67 -6.37
C ASP A 151 14.05 13.53 -7.36
N GLY A 152 14.16 13.82 -8.66
CA GLY A 152 13.86 12.87 -9.74
C GLY A 152 12.39 12.48 -9.91
N MET A 153 11.48 12.87 -9.01
CA MET A 153 10.06 12.56 -9.13
C MET A 153 9.33 13.51 -10.08
N GLN A 154 9.82 14.73 -10.24
CA GLN A 154 9.24 15.69 -11.19
C GLN A 154 9.44 15.20 -12.62
N MET A 155 8.38 15.38 -13.42
CA MET A 155 8.44 15.08 -14.85
C MET A 155 8.97 16.30 -15.61
N ALA A 156 9.84 16.06 -16.60
CA ALA A 156 10.33 17.14 -17.47
C ALA A 156 9.23 17.79 -18.31
N HIS A 157 8.21 17.02 -18.68
CA HIS A 157 7.01 17.48 -19.36
C HIS A 157 5.84 16.53 -19.10
N ASP A 158 4.63 16.97 -19.42
CA ASP A 158 3.42 16.17 -19.22
C ASP A 158 3.45 14.91 -20.10
N PRO A 159 3.23 13.72 -19.54
CA PRO A 159 3.37 12.47 -20.28
C PRO A 159 2.22 12.30 -21.27
N VAL A 160 2.56 11.89 -22.48
CA VAL A 160 1.58 11.62 -23.54
C VAL A 160 1.04 10.20 -23.39
N LEU A 161 -0.29 10.07 -23.35
CA LEU A 161 -0.95 8.77 -23.44
C LEU A 161 -0.96 8.29 -24.89
N LYS A 162 -0.44 7.09 -25.14
CA LYS A 162 -0.53 6.46 -26.47
C LYS A 162 -1.98 6.35 -26.96
N ALA A 163 -2.91 6.13 -26.03
CA ALA A 163 -4.35 6.06 -26.30
C ALA A 163 -4.97 7.35 -26.85
N LYS A 164 -4.32 8.48 -26.56
CA LYS A 164 -4.79 9.82 -26.88
C LYS A 164 -3.83 10.55 -27.80
N ALA A 165 -2.82 9.88 -28.37
CA ALA A 165 -1.77 10.52 -29.16
C ALA A 165 -2.31 11.33 -30.36
N ASN A 166 -3.51 11.01 -30.85
CA ASN A 166 -4.20 11.71 -31.93
C ASN A 166 -5.31 12.67 -31.44
N ASP A 167 -5.56 12.76 -30.14
CA ASP A 167 -6.54 13.67 -29.57
C ASP A 167 -5.94 15.09 -29.45
N PRO A 168 -6.76 16.16 -29.44
CA PRO A 168 -6.26 17.54 -29.27
C PRO A 168 -5.48 17.76 -27.97
N GLU A 169 -5.81 17.00 -26.92
CA GLU A 169 -5.17 17.04 -25.61
C GLU A 169 -4.67 15.62 -25.22
N PRO A 170 -3.46 15.26 -25.68
CA PRO A 170 -2.95 13.89 -25.58
C PRO A 170 -2.26 13.59 -24.23
N THR A 171 -1.98 14.62 -23.44
CA THR A 171 -1.18 14.54 -22.21
C THR A 171 -2.02 14.21 -20.98
N LEU A 172 -1.39 13.56 -19.99
CA LEU A 172 -1.92 13.48 -18.63
C LEU A 172 -1.57 14.76 -17.87
N ASN A 173 -2.52 15.28 -17.10
CA ASN A 173 -2.25 16.33 -16.13
C ASN A 173 -1.55 15.76 -14.88
N LEU A 174 -0.34 15.23 -15.05
CA LEU A 174 0.45 14.65 -13.97
C LEU A 174 1.86 15.25 -14.01
N LYS A 175 2.24 15.92 -12.93
CA LYS A 175 3.54 16.61 -12.82
C LYS A 175 4.63 15.76 -12.18
N GLU A 176 4.25 14.65 -11.55
CA GLU A 176 5.14 13.83 -10.76
C GLU A 176 4.91 12.35 -11.03
N ARG A 177 6.00 11.58 -11.09
CA ARG A 177 5.97 10.12 -11.20
C ARG A 177 5.35 9.51 -9.95
N ILE A 178 4.77 8.32 -10.10
CA ILE A 178 4.36 7.51 -8.94
C ILE A 178 5.41 6.46 -8.56
N GLY A 179 6.34 6.17 -9.46
CA GLY A 179 7.47 5.27 -9.28
C GLY A 179 8.38 5.31 -10.50
N VAL A 180 9.37 4.43 -10.56
CA VAL A 180 10.28 4.32 -11.71
C VAL A 180 10.42 2.85 -12.09
N ALA A 181 10.24 2.54 -13.38
CA ALA A 181 10.50 1.19 -13.87
C ALA A 181 12.00 0.91 -13.89
N ARG A 182 12.39 -0.31 -13.54
CA ARG A 182 13.78 -0.77 -13.61
C ARG A 182 13.84 -2.22 -14.10
N LEU A 183 14.77 -2.48 -15.02
CA LEU A 183 15.11 -3.85 -15.42
C LEU A 183 15.89 -4.52 -14.28
N ALA A 184 15.16 -5.06 -13.29
CA ALA A 184 15.76 -5.61 -12.09
C ALA A 184 16.48 -6.93 -12.33
N ARG A 185 16.05 -7.71 -13.32
CA ARG A 185 16.52 -9.08 -13.58
C ARG A 185 16.77 -9.30 -15.07
N PRO A 186 17.84 -8.71 -15.63
CA PRO A 186 18.19 -8.84 -17.05
C PRO A 186 18.43 -10.30 -17.47
N GLU A 187 18.89 -11.15 -16.56
CA GLU A 187 19.23 -12.56 -16.80
C GLU A 187 18.03 -13.46 -17.13
N ILE A 188 16.80 -13.03 -16.82
CA ILE A 188 15.56 -13.72 -17.19
C ILE A 188 14.71 -12.91 -18.19
N CYS A 189 15.18 -11.75 -18.64
CA CYS A 189 14.46 -10.94 -19.59
C CYS A 189 14.53 -11.57 -20.99
N LEU A 190 13.40 -12.02 -21.54
CA LEU A 190 13.35 -12.66 -22.85
C LEU A 190 14.02 -11.81 -23.95
N ALA A 191 13.83 -10.48 -23.95
CA ALA A 191 14.51 -9.58 -24.89
C ALA A 191 16.04 -9.65 -24.79
N VAL A 192 16.57 -9.62 -23.57
CA VAL A 192 18.01 -9.67 -23.25
C VAL A 192 18.59 -11.05 -23.59
N LEU A 193 17.77 -12.09 -23.54
CA LEU A 193 18.11 -13.44 -23.99
C LEU A 193 17.97 -13.64 -25.51
N GLY A 194 17.50 -12.64 -26.26
CA GLY A 194 17.25 -12.74 -27.70
C GLY A 194 16.04 -13.59 -28.06
N GLN A 195 15.11 -13.75 -27.13
CA GLN A 195 13.94 -14.62 -27.25
C GLN A 195 12.66 -13.83 -27.54
N GLY A 196 11.81 -14.43 -28.37
CA GLY A 196 10.43 -14.00 -28.58
C GLY A 196 9.49 -14.39 -27.44
N PHE A 197 8.21 -14.08 -27.60
CA PHE A 197 7.17 -14.52 -26.69
C PHE A 197 5.89 -14.86 -27.45
N LYS A 198 5.34 -16.05 -27.20
CA LYS A 198 4.05 -16.48 -27.75
C LYS A 198 3.17 -17.07 -26.65
N GLY A 199 1.96 -16.52 -26.49
CA GLY A 199 1.01 -16.95 -25.47
C GLY A 199 0.39 -15.80 -24.69
N GLN A 200 -0.03 -16.08 -23.46
CA GLN A 200 -0.67 -15.11 -22.56
C GLN A 200 0.31 -14.68 -21.47
N ALA A 201 0.42 -13.38 -21.20
CA ALA A 201 1.46 -12.83 -20.33
C ALA A 201 1.45 -13.37 -18.89
N ARG A 202 0.30 -13.73 -18.31
CA ARG A 202 0.19 -14.04 -16.86
C ARG A 202 -0.51 -15.35 -16.52
N GLY A 203 -0.65 -16.23 -17.51
CA GLY A 203 -1.34 -17.51 -17.36
C GLY A 203 -2.85 -17.36 -17.14
N ALA A 204 -3.55 -18.50 -17.17
CA ALA A 204 -5.03 -18.53 -17.21
C ALA A 204 -5.72 -18.03 -15.92
N ALA A 205 -5.03 -18.10 -14.77
CA ALA A 205 -5.58 -17.70 -13.48
C ALA A 205 -5.48 -16.19 -13.20
N PHE A 206 -4.75 -15.44 -14.01
CA PHE A 206 -4.54 -14.02 -13.79
C PHE A 206 -5.82 -13.21 -14.00
N LYS A 207 -6.11 -12.34 -13.03
CA LYS A 207 -7.36 -11.56 -12.99
C LYS A 207 -7.20 -10.12 -13.46
N GLY A 208 -5.96 -9.65 -13.61
CA GLY A 208 -5.71 -8.28 -14.02
C GLY A 208 -6.25 -8.00 -15.42
N THR A 209 -6.67 -6.76 -15.62
CA THR A 209 -7.23 -6.24 -16.86
C THR A 209 -6.35 -5.13 -17.40
N LEU A 210 -6.40 -4.93 -18.71
CA LEU A 210 -5.73 -3.83 -19.39
C LEU A 210 -6.64 -3.35 -20.52
N ARG A 211 -6.66 -2.05 -20.79
CA ARG A 211 -7.29 -1.55 -22.02
C ARG A 211 -6.29 -1.66 -23.16
N TYR A 212 -6.66 -2.45 -24.14
CA TYR A 212 -5.87 -2.62 -25.35
C TYR A 212 -6.35 -1.63 -26.41
N MET A 213 -5.43 -0.80 -26.92
CA MET A 213 -5.76 0.15 -27.98
C MET A 213 -6.24 -0.52 -29.26
N SER A 214 -5.80 -1.75 -29.51
CA SER A 214 -6.22 -2.57 -30.64
C SER A 214 -7.62 -3.17 -30.51
N VAL A 215 -8.24 -3.14 -29.33
CA VAL A 215 -9.53 -3.78 -29.06
C VAL A 215 -10.60 -2.74 -28.78
N ASP A 216 -10.49 -2.07 -27.64
CA ASP A 216 -11.41 -1.03 -27.19
C ASP A 216 -10.67 -0.18 -26.15
N ARG A 217 -10.50 1.11 -26.44
CA ARG A 217 -9.82 2.03 -25.52
C ARG A 217 -10.63 2.35 -24.26
N TRP A 218 -11.91 1.98 -24.19
CA TRP A 218 -12.82 2.29 -23.08
C TRP A 218 -13.10 1.08 -22.19
N LYS A 219 -13.00 -0.13 -22.73
CA LYS A 219 -13.35 -1.36 -22.01
C LYS A 219 -12.09 -2.15 -21.62
N PRO A 220 -11.79 -2.27 -20.31
CA PRO A 220 -10.74 -3.16 -19.85
C PRO A 220 -11.01 -4.62 -20.26
N VAL A 221 -10.00 -5.29 -20.78
CA VAL A 221 -10.05 -6.70 -21.17
C VAL A 221 -9.15 -7.49 -20.20
N PRO A 222 -9.56 -8.69 -19.75
CA PRO A 222 -8.68 -9.56 -18.98
C PRO A 222 -7.38 -9.85 -19.73
N VAL A 223 -6.23 -9.63 -19.10
CA VAL A 223 -4.91 -9.86 -19.72
C VAL A 223 -4.74 -11.31 -20.15
N ARG A 224 -5.36 -12.24 -19.41
CA ARG A 224 -5.39 -13.67 -19.76
C ARG A 224 -6.14 -13.98 -21.06
N GLU A 225 -6.98 -13.08 -21.56
CA GLU A 225 -7.74 -13.28 -22.80
C GLU A 225 -7.02 -12.70 -24.03
N GLN A 226 -5.91 -11.98 -23.83
CA GLN A 226 -5.17 -11.36 -24.92
C GLN A 226 -3.90 -12.17 -25.28
N PRO A 227 -3.88 -12.88 -26.42
CA PRO A 227 -2.67 -13.54 -26.90
C PRO A 227 -1.64 -12.56 -27.47
N TYR A 228 -0.38 -12.93 -27.32
CA TYR A 228 0.77 -12.28 -27.93
C TYR A 228 1.53 -13.26 -28.82
N ASP A 229 2.11 -12.75 -29.89
CA ASP A 229 3.07 -13.46 -30.74
C ASP A 229 4.13 -12.45 -31.19
N ARG A 230 5.33 -12.55 -30.61
CA ARG A 230 6.42 -11.60 -30.76
C ARG A 230 7.70 -12.34 -31.11
N ALA A 231 8.37 -11.91 -32.18
CA ALA A 231 9.69 -12.45 -32.56
C ALA A 231 10.77 -12.08 -31.54
N VAL A 232 10.69 -10.88 -30.97
CA VAL A 232 11.48 -10.41 -29.82
C VAL A 232 10.50 -9.93 -28.77
N CYS A 233 10.65 -10.37 -27.52
CA CYS A 233 9.75 -9.95 -26.45
C CYS A 233 9.87 -8.43 -26.19
N ASP A 234 8.83 -7.68 -26.52
CA ASP A 234 8.76 -6.22 -26.41
C ASP A 234 7.56 -5.74 -25.59
N LEU A 235 6.88 -6.64 -24.86
CA LEU A 235 5.61 -6.34 -24.17
C LEU A 235 5.70 -5.15 -23.22
N CYS A 236 6.82 -4.98 -22.52
CA CYS A 236 7.03 -3.82 -21.65
C CYS A 236 7.03 -2.48 -22.40
N VAL A 237 7.40 -2.47 -23.68
CA VAL A 237 7.38 -1.30 -24.57
C VAL A 237 6.02 -1.16 -25.23
N THR A 238 5.50 -2.22 -25.85
CA THR A 238 4.25 -2.15 -26.62
C THR A 238 3.05 -1.86 -25.75
N GLU A 239 2.98 -2.47 -24.56
CA GLU A 239 1.83 -2.32 -23.66
C GLU A 239 2.00 -1.14 -22.68
N CYS A 240 3.17 -0.48 -22.63
CA CYS A 240 3.33 0.72 -21.81
C CYS A 240 2.36 1.81 -22.32
N PRO A 241 1.48 2.37 -21.47
CA PRO A 241 0.49 3.35 -21.90
C PRO A 241 1.09 4.74 -22.18
N ILE A 242 2.31 4.98 -21.71
CA ILE A 242 3.00 6.26 -21.87
C ILE A 242 3.91 6.20 -23.10
N GLN A 243 3.79 7.20 -23.96
CA GLN A 243 4.65 7.36 -25.12
C GLN A 243 6.10 7.63 -24.67
N ASP A 244 7.06 7.02 -25.37
CA ASP A 244 8.50 7.19 -25.17
C ASP A 244 8.99 6.93 -23.73
N ALA A 245 8.25 6.17 -22.91
CA ALA A 245 8.66 5.83 -21.55
C ALA A 245 9.65 4.67 -21.46
N ILE A 246 9.62 3.74 -22.43
CA ILE A 246 10.52 2.59 -22.51
C ILE A 246 10.82 2.32 -23.98
N ARG A 247 12.09 2.06 -24.32
CA ARG A 247 12.55 1.68 -25.67
C ARG A 247 13.38 0.40 -25.62
N LEU A 248 13.38 -0.39 -26.68
CA LEU A 248 14.38 -1.46 -26.85
C LEU A 248 15.66 -0.90 -27.48
N GLU A 249 16.78 -1.09 -26.82
CA GLU A 249 18.11 -0.79 -27.37
C GLU A 249 18.83 -2.07 -27.74
N GLU A 250 19.51 -2.04 -28.88
CA GLU A 250 20.34 -3.14 -29.35
C GLU A 250 21.65 -3.21 -28.56
N PHE A 251 22.12 -4.43 -28.34
CA PHE A 251 23.45 -4.70 -27.82
C PHE A 251 23.97 -6.03 -28.34
N VAL A 252 25.29 -6.18 -28.35
CA VAL A 252 25.95 -7.44 -28.72
C VAL A 252 26.14 -8.29 -27.48
N GLY A 253 25.56 -9.49 -27.49
CA GLY A 253 25.70 -10.47 -26.41
C GLY A 253 27.11 -11.06 -26.33
N PRO A 254 27.44 -11.79 -25.24
CA PRO A 254 28.75 -12.44 -25.08
C PRO A 254 29.07 -13.48 -26.17
N ASP A 255 28.04 -14.01 -26.82
CA ASP A 255 28.08 -14.95 -27.95
C ASP A 255 28.19 -14.26 -29.32
N GLY A 256 28.26 -12.93 -29.36
CA GLY A 256 28.30 -12.13 -30.59
C GLY A 256 26.93 -11.92 -31.25
N ALA A 257 25.84 -12.45 -30.68
CA ALA A 257 24.50 -12.25 -31.22
C ALA A 257 23.95 -10.87 -30.87
N THR A 258 23.25 -10.22 -31.80
CA THR A 258 22.49 -8.98 -31.52
C THR A 258 21.26 -9.31 -30.69
N ARG A 259 21.10 -8.62 -29.56
CA ARG A 259 19.99 -8.77 -28.62
C ARG A 259 19.44 -7.40 -28.23
N HIS A 260 18.32 -7.38 -27.51
CA HIS A 260 17.65 -6.13 -27.14
C HIS A 260 17.54 -6.01 -25.63
N ARG A 261 17.67 -4.80 -25.10
CA ARG A 261 17.39 -4.51 -23.69
C ARG A 261 16.37 -3.38 -23.57
N PRO A 262 15.35 -3.49 -22.71
CA PRO A 262 14.48 -2.36 -22.43
C PRO A 262 15.25 -1.31 -21.63
N VAL A 263 15.30 -0.10 -22.14
CA VAL A 263 15.82 1.09 -21.47
C VAL A 263 14.64 1.96 -21.10
N VAL A 264 14.55 2.27 -19.81
CA VAL A 264 13.53 3.16 -19.26
C VAL A 264 14.00 4.59 -19.49
N LEU A 265 13.09 5.44 -19.94
CA LEU A 265 13.36 6.83 -20.32
C LEU A 265 12.66 7.80 -19.38
N GLU A 266 12.99 9.08 -19.52
CA GLU A 266 12.50 10.15 -18.64
C GLU A 266 10.97 10.29 -18.65
N GLN A 267 10.26 9.75 -19.63
CA GLN A 267 8.79 9.82 -19.69
C GLN A 267 8.12 8.76 -18.79
N CYS A 268 8.90 7.87 -18.15
CA CYS A 268 8.38 6.81 -17.29
C CYS A 268 7.63 7.32 -16.06
N VAL A 269 6.30 7.21 -16.05
CA VAL A 269 5.47 7.61 -14.90
C VAL A 269 5.53 6.60 -13.73
N GLY A 270 6.02 5.37 -13.97
CA GLY A 270 6.07 4.31 -12.95
C GLY A 270 4.75 3.59 -12.68
N CYS A 271 3.85 3.55 -13.66
CA CYS A 271 2.49 3.03 -13.47
C CYS A 271 2.36 1.52 -13.25
N GLY A 272 3.40 0.76 -13.60
CA GLY A 272 3.45 -0.68 -13.37
C GLY A 272 2.94 -1.57 -14.49
N VAL A 273 2.46 -1.02 -15.60
CA VAL A 273 1.96 -1.85 -16.72
C VAL A 273 3.06 -2.78 -17.26
N CYS A 274 4.31 -2.31 -17.34
CA CYS A 274 5.45 -3.12 -17.77
C CYS A 274 5.74 -4.30 -16.83
N GLU A 275 5.60 -4.11 -15.52
CA GLU A 275 5.75 -5.17 -14.52
C GLU A 275 4.57 -6.14 -14.57
N MET A 276 3.35 -5.63 -14.71
CA MET A 276 2.13 -6.43 -14.82
C MET A 276 2.18 -7.38 -16.02
N ILE A 277 2.61 -6.87 -17.19
CA ILE A 277 2.61 -7.61 -18.45
C ILE A 277 3.87 -8.44 -18.68
N CYS A 278 4.89 -8.32 -17.82
CA CYS A 278 6.11 -9.10 -17.99
C CYS A 278 5.79 -10.61 -17.94
N PRO A 279 6.11 -11.39 -18.99
CA PRO A 279 5.63 -12.77 -19.10
C PRO A 279 6.38 -13.78 -18.24
N VAL A 280 7.53 -13.38 -17.69
CA VAL A 280 8.35 -14.24 -16.84
C VAL A 280 7.96 -14.10 -15.37
N GLU A 281 8.12 -15.18 -14.61
CA GLU A 281 7.90 -15.21 -13.16
C GLU A 281 9.21 -15.61 -12.47
N PRO A 282 9.79 -14.75 -11.60
CA PRO A 282 9.27 -13.44 -11.22
C PRO A 282 9.51 -12.39 -12.34
N ALA A 283 8.85 -11.22 -12.31
CA ALA A 283 8.94 -10.22 -13.41
C ALA A 283 10.36 -9.67 -13.69
N ALA A 284 10.86 -9.68 -14.93
CA ALA A 284 12.20 -9.15 -15.24
C ALA A 284 12.34 -7.64 -15.00
N ILE A 285 11.27 -6.89 -15.28
CA ILE A 285 11.14 -5.44 -15.06
C ILE A 285 10.16 -5.20 -13.92
N VAL A 286 10.51 -4.32 -12.99
CA VAL A 286 9.71 -4.00 -11.79
C VAL A 286 9.55 -2.49 -11.66
N ILE A 287 8.59 -2.05 -10.87
CA ILE A 287 8.48 -0.67 -10.43
C ILE A 287 9.14 -0.51 -9.06
N ASP A 288 10.10 0.39 -9.01
CA ASP A 288 10.58 0.91 -7.75
C ASP A 288 9.64 2.03 -7.31
N GLU A 289 8.93 1.80 -6.20
CA GLU A 289 7.78 2.62 -5.79
C GLU A 289 8.18 4.01 -5.28
N ARG A 290 9.45 4.17 -4.94
CA ARG A 290 9.99 5.35 -4.27
C ARG A 290 11.44 5.65 -4.67
N GLN A 291 11.94 5.14 -5.80
CA GLN A 291 13.27 5.52 -6.29
C GLN A 291 13.19 6.80 -7.11
N GLU A 292 14.27 7.58 -7.06
CA GLU A 292 14.42 8.80 -7.83
C GLU A 292 14.78 8.46 -9.28
N TRP A 293 14.37 9.32 -10.22
CA TRP A 293 14.88 9.23 -11.57
C TRP A 293 16.33 9.74 -11.60
N GLU A 294 17.29 8.84 -11.84
CA GLU A 294 18.72 9.19 -11.88
C GLU A 294 19.24 9.47 -13.32
N GLY A 295 18.35 9.50 -14.32
CA GLY A 295 18.74 9.65 -15.73
C GLY A 295 19.37 8.38 -16.32
N VAL A 296 19.43 8.32 -17.65
CA VAL A 296 20.22 7.36 -18.43
C VAL A 296 21.04 8.14 -19.43
#